data_AF-A0A818XGL5-F1
#
_entry.id   AF-A0A818XGL5-F1
#
_cell.length_a   1.000
_cell.length_b   1.000
_cell.length_c   1.000
_cell.angle_alpha   90.00
_cell.angle_beta   90.00
_cell.angle_gamma   90.00
#
_symmetry.space_group_name_H-M   'P 1'
#
loop_
_entity.id
_entity.type
_entity.pdbx_description
1 polymer ?
#
loop_
_entity_poly.entity_id
_entity_poly.type
_entity_poly.pdbx_seq_one_letter_code
_entity_poly.pdbx_strand_id
1 'polypeptide(L)'
;MSTIVESKRKKPTLLLDNFRFTRDKIINTTIYWKCEDRSCLGRAVQCDLNSPSMKQPHNHEGDEIKCKVEEFRMNLKQRIEDSPQPVKKIYREQIISLYTTSSQITQFTPMFHEMKISLYNARNTSYPSAPRNIDDVMIEGICSKTLNGELFLLHKLKHLIFGTLESLKQLSESDHGHLFFDETFKSCPNPFYQLYSAHSVNNELSTPKLFTLLPDKKRSNIYINF
;
A
#
# COMPACT_ATOMS: atom_id res chain seq x y z
N MET A 1 -7.98 2.34 27.21
CA MET A 1 -6.81 2.55 26.31
C MET A 1 -7.17 3.66 25.34
N SER A 2 -6.21 4.53 25.02
CA SER A 2 -6.44 5.67 24.12
C SER A 2 -5.57 5.55 22.87
N THR A 3 -6.18 5.67 21.69
CA THR A 3 -5.49 5.63 20.40
C THR A 3 -5.93 6.81 19.56
N ILE A 4 -4.99 7.59 19.02
CA ILE A 4 -5.30 8.65 18.06
C ILE A 4 -5.17 8.07 16.66
N VAL A 5 -6.20 8.28 15.88
CA VAL A 5 -6.41 7.69 14.57
C VAL A 5 -6.76 8.76 13.54
N GLU A 6 -6.44 8.58 12.27
CA GLU A 6 -6.87 9.46 11.18
C GLU A 6 -8.16 8.97 10.53
N SER A 7 -9.18 9.82 10.53
CA SER A 7 -10.44 9.56 9.84
C SER A 7 -10.26 9.45 8.32
N LYS A 8 -11.32 9.02 7.61
CA LYS A 8 -11.39 8.98 6.14
C LYS A 8 -11.01 10.29 5.44
N ARG A 9 -11.07 11.44 6.13
CA ARG A 9 -10.71 12.77 5.62
C ARG A 9 -9.35 13.28 6.12
N LYS A 10 -8.47 12.39 6.61
CA LYS A 10 -7.19 12.74 7.26
C LYS A 10 -7.34 13.72 8.44
N LYS A 11 -8.51 13.72 9.08
CA LYS A 11 -8.71 14.47 10.32
C LYS A 11 -8.42 13.55 11.49
N PRO A 12 -7.67 14.00 12.51
CA PRO A 12 -7.43 13.17 13.67
C PRO A 12 -8.73 12.95 14.44
N THR A 13 -8.88 11.72 14.88
CA THR A 13 -9.98 11.15 15.64
C THR A 13 -9.35 10.45 16.84
N LEU A 14 -9.88 10.69 18.03
CA LEU A 14 -9.40 10.03 19.24
C LEU A 14 -10.36 8.89 19.58
N LEU A 15 -9.83 7.69 19.80
CA LEU A 15 -10.52 6.56 20.41
C LEU A 15 -10.14 6.55 21.89
N LEU A 16 -11.10 6.75 22.79
CA LEU A 16 -10.88 6.75 24.24
C LEU A 16 -12.09 6.13 24.93
N ASP A 17 -11.85 5.09 25.73
CA ASP A 17 -12.86 4.39 26.55
C ASP A 17 -14.12 4.00 25.76
N ASN A 18 -13.93 3.40 24.58
CA ASN A 18 -14.99 2.98 23.64
C ASN A 18 -15.78 4.14 23.01
N PHE A 19 -15.34 5.39 23.16
CA PHE A 19 -15.90 6.55 22.50
C PHE A 19 -14.98 7.07 21.40
N ARG A 20 -15.60 7.65 20.36
CA ARG A 20 -14.91 8.34 19.28
C ARG A 20 -15.08 9.84 19.43
N PHE A 21 -13.96 10.54 19.31
CA PHE A 21 -13.92 12.00 19.36
C PHE A 21 -13.32 12.57 18.08
N THR A 22 -13.79 13.74 17.68
CA THR A 22 -13.19 14.56 16.64
C THR A 22 -12.45 15.73 17.29
N ARG A 23 -11.37 16.18 16.66
CA ARG A 23 -10.65 17.37 17.15
C ARG A 23 -11.56 18.61 17.04
N ASP A 24 -11.76 19.28 18.16
CA ASP A 24 -12.56 20.51 18.23
C ASP A 24 -11.67 21.73 17.99
N LYS A 25 -10.65 21.92 18.83
CA LYS A 25 -9.70 23.03 18.75
C LYS A 25 -8.36 22.67 19.37
N ILE A 26 -7.33 23.44 19.03
CA ILE A 26 -6.00 23.39 19.65
C ILE A 26 -5.76 24.75 20.27
N ILE A 27 -5.36 24.77 21.54
CA ILE A 27 -4.95 25.99 22.25
C ILE A 27 -3.59 25.72 22.86
N ASN A 28 -2.58 26.49 22.47
CA ASN A 28 -1.17 26.24 22.81
C ASN A 28 -0.80 24.78 22.48
N THR A 29 -0.44 23.99 23.48
CA THR A 29 -0.09 22.57 23.37
C THR A 29 -1.23 21.63 23.77
N THR A 30 -2.43 22.17 24.03
CA THR A 30 -3.59 21.40 24.46
C THR A 30 -4.55 21.16 23.30
N ILE A 31 -4.85 19.89 23.03
CA ILE A 31 -5.85 19.46 22.06
C ILE A 31 -7.16 19.16 22.79
N TYR A 32 -8.22 19.84 22.36
CA TYR A 32 -9.58 19.62 22.84
C TYR A 32 -10.33 18.74 21.84
N TRP A 33 -10.96 17.70 22.37
CA TRP A 33 -11.69 16.70 21.62
C TRP A 33 -13.16 16.75 21.99
N LYS A 34 -14.04 16.62 20.99
CA LYS A 34 -15.48 16.52 21.17
C LYS A 34 -16.00 15.20 20.65
N CYS A 35 -17.03 14.66 21.29
CA CYS A 35 -17.70 13.46 20.82
C CYS A 35 -18.09 13.61 19.33
N GLU A 36 -17.96 12.52 18.57
CA GLU A 36 -18.41 12.48 17.18
C GLU A 36 -19.94 12.58 17.05
N ASP A 37 -20.68 12.08 18.04
CA ASP A 37 -22.13 12.26 18.11
C ASP A 37 -22.46 13.73 18.42
N ARG A 38 -23.17 14.38 17.50
CA ARG A 38 -23.52 15.81 17.59
C ARG A 38 -24.51 16.10 18.71
N SER A 39 -25.27 15.10 19.15
CA SER A 39 -26.20 15.20 20.27
C SER A 39 -25.50 15.02 21.64
N CYS A 40 -24.22 14.66 21.63
CA CYS A 40 -23.43 14.39 22.82
C CYS A 40 -22.50 15.57 23.18
N LEU A 41 -22.51 15.93 24.46
CA LEU A 41 -21.63 16.95 25.02
C LEU A 41 -20.30 16.39 25.54
N GLY A 42 -20.05 15.09 25.39
CA GLY A 42 -18.81 14.45 25.84
C GLY A 42 -17.56 15.16 25.30
N ARG A 43 -16.56 15.35 26.17
CA ARG A 43 -15.29 16.04 25.86
C ARG A 43 -14.11 15.28 26.44
N ALA A 44 -13.01 15.30 25.71
CA ALA A 44 -11.72 14.84 26.18
C ALA A 44 -10.65 15.89 25.90
N VAL A 45 -9.56 15.85 26.66
CA VAL A 45 -8.45 16.79 26.56
C VAL A 45 -7.14 16.02 26.58
N GLN A 46 -6.22 16.45 25.73
CA GLN A 46 -4.84 15.98 25.70
C GLN A 46 -3.92 17.18 25.81
N CYS A 47 -3.08 17.22 26.85
CA CYS A 47 -2.08 18.28 27.05
C CYS A 47 -0.69 17.75 26.74
N ASP A 48 0.03 18.40 25.82
CA ASP A 48 1.39 18.00 25.43
C ASP A 48 1.46 16.53 24.99
N LEU A 49 2.43 15.78 25.54
CA LEU A 49 2.64 14.35 25.31
C LEU A 49 1.86 13.46 26.27
N ASN A 50 0.99 14.03 27.13
CA ASN A 50 0.22 13.24 28.08
C ASN A 50 -0.86 12.42 27.37
N SER A 51 -1.28 11.32 28.00
CA SER A 51 -2.42 10.55 27.54
C SER A 51 -3.71 11.39 27.56
N PRO A 52 -4.55 11.30 26.50
CA PRO A 52 -5.86 11.92 26.50
C PRO A 52 -6.70 11.48 27.70
N SER A 53 -7.42 12.42 28.30
CA SER A 53 -8.30 12.18 29.46
C SER A 53 -9.70 12.72 29.21
N MET A 54 -10.71 11.98 29.66
CA MET A 54 -12.11 12.42 29.60
C MET A 54 -12.35 13.58 30.57
N LYS A 55 -13.09 14.60 30.13
CA LYS A 55 -13.42 15.79 30.91
C LYS A 55 -14.92 15.99 31.11
N GLN A 56 -15.74 15.54 30.17
CA GLN A 56 -17.19 15.61 30.28
C GLN A 56 -17.78 14.24 29.92
N PRO A 57 -18.74 13.73 30.70
CA PRO A 57 -19.36 12.43 30.48
C PRO A 57 -20.17 12.42 29.18
N HIS A 58 -20.39 11.22 28.66
CA HIS A 58 -21.25 10.97 27.51
C HIS A 58 -22.70 10.73 27.95
N ASN A 59 -23.64 11.06 27.07
CA ASN A 59 -25.07 10.77 27.24
C ASN A 59 -25.53 9.53 26.44
N HIS A 60 -24.58 8.74 25.95
CA HIS A 60 -24.81 7.51 25.20
C HIS A 60 -23.75 6.47 25.60
N GLU A 61 -24.03 5.22 25.29
CA GLU A 61 -23.07 4.13 25.54
C GLU A 61 -21.90 4.17 24.55
N GLY A 62 -20.76 3.66 25.01
CA GLY A 62 -19.58 3.47 24.17
C GLY A 62 -19.76 2.28 23.23
N ASP A 63 -19.14 2.35 22.05
CA ASP A 63 -19.20 1.30 21.04
C ASP A 63 -17.80 0.72 20.82
N GLU A 64 -17.48 -0.30 21.63
CA GLU A 64 -16.19 -0.97 21.62
C GLU A 64 -15.90 -1.59 20.25
N ILE A 65 -16.90 -2.23 19.63
CA ILE A 65 -16.77 -2.90 18.34
C ILE A 65 -16.42 -1.87 17.26
N LYS A 66 -17.16 -0.76 17.18
CA LYS A 66 -16.84 0.31 16.22
C LYS A 66 -15.45 0.89 16.44
N CYS A 67 -15.03 1.10 17.69
CA CYS A 67 -13.69 1.61 17.98
C CYS A 67 -12.61 0.65 17.47
N LYS A 68 -12.75 -0.65 17.76
CA LYS A 68 -11.81 -1.67 17.30
C LYS A 68 -11.78 -1.85 15.78
N VAL A 69 -12.93 -1.74 15.11
CA VAL A 69 -12.99 -1.77 13.63
C VAL A 69 -12.29 -0.56 13.03
N GLU A 70 -12.44 0.64 13.62
CA GLU A 70 -11.70 1.82 13.17
C GLU A 70 -10.19 1.68 13.42
N GLU A 71 -9.77 1.19 14.58
CA GLU A 71 -8.36 0.88 14.88
C GLU A 71 -7.77 -0.16 13.89
N PHE A 72 -8.53 -1.18 13.53
CA PHE A 72 -8.11 -2.13 12.50
C PHE A 72 -7.89 -1.44 11.14
N ARG A 73 -8.85 -0.62 10.67
CA ARG A 73 -8.74 0.09 9.38
C ARG A 73 -7.53 1.00 9.34
N MET A 74 -7.24 1.64 10.45
CA MET A 74 -6.11 2.52 10.68
C MET A 74 -4.77 1.80 10.55
N ASN A 75 -4.58 0.77 11.36
CA ASN A 75 -3.35 -0.02 11.37
C ASN A 75 -3.12 -0.68 10.02
N LEU A 76 -4.20 -1.09 9.34
CA LEU A 76 -4.13 -1.60 7.98
C LEU A 76 -3.62 -0.55 6.98
N LYS A 77 -4.15 0.68 7.00
CA LYS A 77 -3.72 1.76 6.12
C LYS A 77 -2.28 2.19 6.39
N GLN A 78 -1.93 2.36 7.66
CA GLN A 78 -0.56 2.69 8.06
C GLN A 78 0.43 1.65 7.54
N ARG A 79 0.14 0.36 7.76
CA ARG A 79 0.97 -0.73 7.24
C ARG A 79 1.04 -0.76 5.71
N ILE A 80 -0.01 -0.33 5.02
CA ILE A 80 -0.01 -0.22 3.56
C ILE A 80 0.92 0.91 3.10
N GLU A 81 0.93 2.04 3.78
CA GLU A 81 1.81 3.18 3.47
C GLU A 81 3.28 2.80 3.71
N ASP A 82 3.56 2.08 4.79
CA ASP A 82 4.93 1.73 5.21
C ASP A 82 5.53 0.50 4.51
N SER A 83 4.74 -0.25 3.73
CA SER A 83 5.16 -1.54 3.16
C SER A 83 5.04 -1.57 1.64
N PRO A 84 6.05 -2.07 0.89
CA PRO A 84 5.94 -2.26 -0.55
C PRO A 84 5.09 -3.50 -0.92
N GLN A 85 4.69 -4.34 0.04
CA GLN A 85 3.97 -5.59 -0.25
C GLN A 85 2.60 -5.35 -0.91
N PRO A 86 2.06 -6.33 -1.65
CA PRO A 86 0.74 -6.22 -2.26
C PRO A 86 -0.36 -5.92 -1.23
N VAL A 87 -1.19 -4.91 -1.51
CA VAL A 87 -2.27 -4.45 -0.62
C VAL A 87 -3.18 -5.61 -0.18
N LYS A 88 -3.52 -6.53 -1.09
CA LYS A 88 -4.35 -7.70 -0.80
C LYS A 88 -3.67 -8.69 0.15
N LYS A 89 -2.34 -8.83 0.08
CA LYS A 89 -1.56 -9.68 1.00
C LYS A 89 -1.59 -9.08 2.41
N ILE A 90 -1.29 -7.78 2.54
CA ILE A 90 -1.33 -7.05 3.82
C ILE A 90 -2.72 -7.16 4.47
N TYR A 91 -3.80 -6.95 3.69
CA TYR A 91 -5.17 -7.12 4.18
C TYR A 91 -5.43 -8.53 4.73
N ARG A 92 -5.05 -9.58 3.98
CA ARG A 92 -5.27 -10.97 4.40
C ARG A 92 -4.54 -11.27 5.71
N GLU A 93 -3.28 -10.87 5.81
CA GLU A 93 -2.48 -11.08 7.01
C GLU A 93 -3.05 -10.34 8.23
N GLN A 94 -3.49 -9.09 8.05
CA GLN A 94 -4.12 -8.33 9.14
C GLN A 94 -5.46 -8.92 9.58
N ILE A 95 -6.29 -9.41 8.65
CA ILE A 95 -7.55 -10.09 9.01
C ILE A 95 -7.28 -11.38 9.78
N ILE A 96 -6.30 -12.18 9.34
CA ILE A 96 -5.91 -13.40 10.06
C ILE A 96 -5.44 -13.06 11.48
N SER A 97 -4.57 -12.06 11.63
CA SER A 97 -4.10 -11.59 12.94
C SER A 97 -5.25 -11.12 13.84
N LEU A 98 -6.22 -10.37 13.29
CA LEU A 98 -7.39 -9.92 14.02
C LEU A 98 -8.28 -11.10 14.43
N TYR A 99 -8.47 -12.10 13.57
CA TYR A 99 -9.23 -13.30 13.88
C TYR A 99 -8.63 -14.08 15.05
N THR A 100 -7.31 -14.25 15.05
CA THR A 100 -6.58 -14.95 16.13
C THR A 100 -6.67 -14.20 17.45
N THR A 101 -6.67 -12.87 17.44
CA THR A 101 -6.62 -12.06 18.67
C THR A 101 -8.02 -11.70 19.19
N SER A 102 -9.00 -11.58 18.30
CA SER A 102 -10.34 -11.05 18.63
C SER A 102 -11.39 -11.44 17.57
N SER A 103 -11.69 -12.74 17.49
CA SER A 103 -12.62 -13.32 16.51
C SER A 103 -13.98 -12.62 16.45
N GLN A 104 -14.52 -12.15 17.58
CA GLN A 104 -15.83 -11.48 17.65
C GLN A 104 -15.89 -10.18 16.85
N ILE A 105 -14.76 -9.50 16.63
CA ILE A 105 -14.67 -8.23 15.86
C ILE A 105 -14.66 -8.51 14.36
N THR A 106 -14.11 -9.65 13.94
CA THR A 106 -13.88 -9.92 12.51
C THR A 106 -15.15 -9.93 11.68
N GLN A 107 -16.28 -10.35 12.24
CA GLN A 107 -17.59 -10.32 11.56
C GLN A 107 -18.08 -8.89 11.26
N PHE A 108 -17.62 -7.90 12.03
CA PHE A 108 -17.95 -6.47 11.85
C PHE A 108 -16.92 -5.74 11.00
N THR A 109 -15.85 -6.41 10.61
CA THR A 109 -14.78 -5.83 9.79
C THR A 109 -15.17 -5.88 8.32
N PRO A 110 -15.02 -4.79 7.55
CA PRO A 110 -15.38 -4.80 6.14
C PRO A 110 -14.54 -5.77 5.33
N MET A 111 -15.14 -6.30 4.28
CA MET A 111 -14.46 -7.10 3.29
C MET A 111 -13.49 -6.25 2.44
N PHE A 112 -12.53 -6.92 1.81
CA PHE A 112 -11.52 -6.26 0.96
C PHE A 112 -12.13 -5.35 -0.11
N HIS A 113 -13.19 -5.80 -0.79
CA HIS A 113 -13.79 -5.03 -1.89
C HIS A 113 -14.43 -3.72 -1.40
N GLU A 114 -14.97 -3.69 -0.19
CA GLU A 114 -15.55 -2.49 0.44
C GLU A 114 -14.48 -1.46 0.81
N MET A 115 -13.25 -1.91 1.06
CA MET A 115 -12.12 -1.04 1.41
C MET A 115 -11.16 -0.77 0.25
N LYS A 116 -11.26 -1.53 -0.85
CA LYS A 116 -10.29 -1.54 -1.96
C LYS A 116 -9.84 -0.13 -2.35
N ILE A 117 -10.77 0.75 -2.70
CA ILE A 117 -10.47 2.12 -3.12
C ILE A 117 -9.70 2.87 -2.03
N SER A 118 -10.16 2.80 -0.78
CA SER A 118 -9.50 3.51 0.33
C SER A 118 -8.11 2.97 0.63
N LEU A 119 -7.87 1.67 0.45
CA LEU A 119 -6.56 1.05 0.68
C LEU A 119 -5.56 1.41 -0.43
N TYR A 120 -6.00 1.42 -1.69
CA TYR A 120 -5.15 1.87 -2.80
C TYR A 120 -4.89 3.38 -2.74
N ASN A 121 -5.86 4.18 -2.28
CA ASN A 121 -5.63 5.61 -2.05
C ASN A 121 -4.59 5.84 -0.95
N ALA A 122 -4.64 5.07 0.15
CA ALA A 122 -3.59 5.09 1.17
C ALA A 122 -2.23 4.70 0.56
N ARG A 123 -2.17 3.66 -0.27
CA ARG A 123 -0.91 3.32 -0.95
C ARG A 123 -0.39 4.48 -1.82
N ASN A 124 -1.27 5.13 -2.56
CA ASN A 124 -0.88 6.20 -3.48
C ASN A 124 -0.42 7.49 -2.78
N THR A 125 -0.68 7.69 -1.48
CA THR A 125 -0.09 8.84 -0.76
C THR A 125 1.42 8.68 -0.57
N SER A 126 1.92 7.44 -0.60
CA SER A 126 3.33 7.11 -0.38
C SER A 126 4.15 7.05 -1.69
N TYR A 127 3.48 7.15 -2.85
CA TYR A 127 4.15 7.11 -4.15
C TYR A 127 4.04 8.45 -4.89
N PRO A 128 5.02 8.78 -5.74
CA PRO A 128 4.93 9.95 -6.60
C PRO A 128 3.75 9.81 -7.57
N SER A 129 3.30 10.96 -8.09
CA SER A 129 2.32 10.98 -9.17
C SER A 129 2.85 10.23 -10.39
N ALA A 130 1.96 9.60 -11.15
CA ALA A 130 2.34 8.89 -12.36
C ALA A 130 3.06 9.86 -13.32
N PRO A 131 4.26 9.49 -13.83
CA PRO A 131 5.00 10.34 -14.75
C PRO A 131 4.25 10.50 -16.08
N ARG A 132 4.44 11.67 -16.73
CA ARG A 132 3.83 11.96 -18.03
C ARG A 132 4.72 11.55 -19.19
N ASN A 133 6.04 11.64 -19.02
CA ASN A 133 7.03 11.26 -20.02
C ASN A 133 8.02 10.25 -19.43
N ILE A 134 8.64 9.46 -20.30
CA ILE A 134 9.60 8.42 -19.89
C ILE A 134 10.80 9.05 -19.17
N ASP A 135 11.23 10.24 -19.60
CA ASP A 135 12.33 10.98 -18.98
C ASP A 135 12.02 11.42 -17.54
N ASP A 136 10.74 11.51 -17.17
CA ASP A 136 10.29 11.86 -15.81
C ASP A 136 10.24 10.62 -14.89
N VAL A 137 10.52 9.42 -15.40
CA VAL A 137 10.41 8.17 -14.64
C VAL A 137 11.58 7.99 -13.67
N MET A 138 11.28 8.19 -12.39
CA MET A 138 12.23 8.00 -11.30
C MET A 138 11.99 6.66 -10.59
N ILE A 139 12.91 5.71 -10.77
CA ILE A 139 12.93 4.42 -10.08
C ILE A 139 14.17 4.35 -9.19
N GLU A 140 13.94 4.51 -7.89
CA GLU A 140 15.00 4.57 -6.89
C GLU A 140 14.55 3.89 -5.59
N GLY A 141 15.49 3.69 -4.67
CA GLY A 141 15.22 3.12 -3.35
C GLY A 141 14.50 1.77 -3.43
N ILE A 142 13.40 1.63 -2.69
CA ILE A 142 12.61 0.40 -2.65
C ILE A 142 12.00 0.03 -4.00
N CYS A 143 11.77 0.98 -4.90
CA CYS A 143 11.19 0.73 -6.23
C CYS A 143 12.20 0.09 -7.20
N SER A 144 13.50 0.18 -6.91
CA SER A 144 14.57 -0.41 -7.71
C SER A 144 14.94 -1.83 -7.26
N LYS A 145 14.26 -2.37 -6.24
CA LYS A 145 14.60 -3.61 -5.56
C LYS A 145 13.45 -4.61 -5.51
N THR A 146 13.78 -5.89 -5.29
CA THR A 146 12.80 -6.93 -4.98
C THR A 146 12.25 -6.74 -3.56
N LEU A 147 11.17 -7.46 -3.21
CA LEU A 147 10.64 -7.46 -1.83
C LEU A 147 11.65 -7.98 -0.80
N ASN A 148 12.67 -8.73 -1.25
CA ASN A 148 13.75 -9.25 -0.40
C ASN A 148 14.99 -8.31 -0.41
N GLY A 149 14.92 -7.18 -1.10
CA GLY A 149 15.97 -6.15 -1.09
C GLY A 149 17.06 -6.32 -2.15
N GLU A 150 16.95 -7.30 -3.05
CA GLU A 150 17.90 -7.50 -4.15
C GLU A 150 17.71 -6.45 -5.24
N LEU A 151 18.77 -6.06 -5.94
CA LEU A 151 18.67 -5.16 -7.09
C LEU A 151 17.77 -5.79 -8.16
N PHE A 152 16.78 -5.03 -8.61
CA PHE A 152 15.81 -5.48 -9.59
C PHE A 152 15.80 -4.63 -10.87
N LEU A 153 16.15 -3.35 -10.80
CA LEU A 153 16.36 -2.52 -11.99
C LEU A 153 17.78 -2.73 -12.53
N LEU A 154 17.90 -3.44 -13.65
CA LEU A 154 19.18 -3.80 -14.28
C LEU A 154 19.64 -2.76 -15.30
N HIS A 155 18.70 -2.08 -15.96
CA HIS A 155 19.00 -1.09 -16.99
C HIS A 155 17.99 0.06 -16.95
N LYS A 156 18.49 1.30 -17.04
CA LYS A 156 17.70 2.54 -17.03
C LYS A 156 18.21 3.53 -18.09
N LEU A 157 17.88 3.27 -19.35
CA LEU A 157 18.02 4.25 -20.44
C LEU A 157 16.64 4.45 -21.09
N LYS A 158 16.55 4.33 -22.42
CA LYS A 158 15.27 4.34 -23.16
C LYS A 158 14.38 3.14 -22.82
N HIS A 159 14.99 2.01 -22.46
CA HIS A 159 14.33 0.80 -22.01
C HIS A 159 14.57 0.64 -20.51
N LEU A 160 13.53 0.28 -19.77
CA LEU A 160 13.69 -0.14 -18.39
C LEU A 160 13.67 -1.66 -18.33
N ILE A 161 14.79 -2.27 -17.92
CA ILE A 161 14.91 -3.72 -17.79
C ILE A 161 14.93 -4.08 -16.32
N PHE A 162 14.01 -4.95 -15.94
CA PHE A 162 13.89 -5.48 -14.60
C PHE A 162 14.20 -6.98 -14.58
N GLY A 163 14.90 -7.40 -13.55
CA GLY A 163 15.33 -8.77 -13.31
C GLY A 163 16.35 -8.83 -12.18
N THR A 164 16.67 -10.03 -11.74
CA THR A 164 17.80 -10.24 -10.82
C THR A 164 19.00 -10.79 -11.57
N LEU A 165 20.20 -10.72 -10.97
CA LEU A 165 21.39 -11.38 -11.51
C LEU A 165 21.17 -12.89 -11.66
N GLU A 166 20.47 -13.51 -10.72
CA GLU A 166 20.08 -14.92 -10.80
C GLU A 166 19.16 -15.17 -12.00
N SER A 167 18.22 -14.27 -12.29
CA SER A 167 17.35 -14.39 -13.46
C SER A 167 18.13 -14.30 -14.77
N LEU A 168 19.14 -13.41 -14.84
CA LEU A 168 20.04 -13.32 -15.99
C LEU A 168 20.88 -14.59 -16.15
N LYS A 169 21.42 -15.12 -15.05
CA LYS A 169 22.19 -16.36 -15.05
C LYS A 169 21.35 -17.51 -15.59
N GLN A 170 20.12 -17.65 -15.08
CA GLN A 170 19.17 -18.66 -15.54
C GLN A 170 18.87 -18.53 -17.03
N LEU A 171 18.69 -17.30 -17.55
CA LEU A 171 18.51 -17.09 -18.99
C LEU A 171 19.76 -17.47 -19.80
N SER A 172 20.96 -17.16 -19.31
CA SER A 172 22.21 -17.46 -20.01
C SER A 172 22.55 -18.95 -20.04
N GLU A 173 22.11 -19.70 -19.04
CA GLU A 173 22.33 -21.14 -18.91
C GLU A 173 21.19 -21.96 -19.52
N SER A 174 20.08 -21.31 -19.90
CA SER A 174 18.94 -21.98 -20.54
C SER A 174 19.23 -22.29 -21.99
N ASP A 175 18.93 -23.52 -22.39
CA ASP A 175 18.93 -23.93 -23.80
C ASP A 175 17.99 -23.03 -24.63
N HIS A 176 18.41 -22.65 -25.82
CA HIS A 176 17.67 -21.71 -26.68
C HIS A 176 16.23 -22.16 -26.99
N GLY A 177 15.96 -23.48 -27.03
CA GLY A 177 14.61 -24.05 -27.20
C GLY A 177 13.68 -23.87 -26.00
N HIS A 178 14.20 -23.38 -24.87
CA HIS A 178 13.50 -23.16 -23.61
C HIS A 178 13.38 -21.68 -23.25
N LEU A 179 13.72 -20.79 -24.18
CA LEU A 179 13.55 -19.35 -24.06
C LEU A 179 12.28 -18.91 -24.80
N PHE A 180 11.38 -18.28 -24.06
CA PHE A 180 10.15 -17.73 -24.62
C PHE A 180 10.14 -16.24 -24.39
N PHE A 181 9.66 -15.51 -25.38
CA PHE A 181 9.48 -14.10 -25.26
C PHE A 181 8.07 -13.73 -25.63
N ASP A 182 7.40 -13.01 -24.74
CA ASP A 182 5.97 -12.77 -24.88
C ASP A 182 5.60 -11.38 -24.36
N GLU A 183 4.66 -10.79 -25.09
CA GLU A 183 3.95 -9.55 -24.81
C GLU A 183 2.71 -9.85 -23.94
N THR A 184 2.90 -10.68 -22.91
CA THR A 184 1.82 -11.27 -22.08
C THR A 184 0.87 -10.26 -21.40
N PHE A 185 1.23 -8.97 -21.36
CA PHE A 185 0.51 -7.99 -20.57
C PHE A 185 -0.47 -7.17 -21.41
N LYS A 186 -1.77 -7.41 -21.17
CA LYS A 186 -2.88 -6.59 -21.70
C LYS A 186 -2.76 -5.10 -21.33
N SER A 187 -2.03 -4.77 -20.27
CA SER A 187 -1.84 -3.41 -19.79
C SER A 187 -0.36 -3.12 -19.55
N CYS A 188 0.10 -1.96 -20.01
CA CYS A 188 1.44 -1.42 -19.75
C CYS A 188 1.32 -0.13 -18.91
N PRO A 189 2.21 0.12 -17.94
CA PRO A 189 2.20 1.36 -17.18
C PRO A 189 2.56 2.57 -18.07
N ASN A 190 1.72 3.61 -18.05
CA ASN A 190 2.02 4.93 -18.61
C ASN A 190 3.32 5.47 -17.99
N PRO A 191 4.27 6.04 -18.75
CA PRO A 191 4.24 6.40 -20.17
C PRO A 191 4.84 5.39 -21.16
N PHE A 192 5.00 4.14 -20.75
CA PHE A 192 5.47 3.09 -21.64
C PHE A 192 4.35 2.52 -22.50
N TYR A 193 4.72 2.02 -23.68
CA TYR A 193 3.76 1.52 -24.67
C TYR A 193 3.57 0.01 -24.60
N GLN A 194 4.56 -0.70 -24.05
CA GLN A 194 4.59 -2.15 -24.03
C GLN A 194 5.43 -2.68 -22.88
N LEU A 195 4.93 -3.74 -22.24
CA LEU A 195 5.69 -4.53 -21.28
C LEU A 195 5.98 -5.88 -21.92
N TYR A 196 7.27 -6.13 -22.13
CA TYR A 196 7.79 -7.36 -22.69
C TYR A 196 8.35 -8.25 -21.60
N SER A 197 8.21 -9.56 -21.73
CA SER A 197 8.77 -10.51 -20.77
C SER A 197 9.58 -11.59 -21.46
N ALA A 198 10.77 -11.87 -20.92
CA ALA A 198 11.57 -13.02 -21.30
C ALA A 198 11.40 -14.10 -20.24
N HIS A 199 11.15 -15.33 -20.67
CA HIS A 199 10.88 -16.48 -19.83
C HIS A 199 11.92 -17.56 -20.11
N SER A 200 12.24 -18.33 -19.08
CA SER A 200 12.92 -19.61 -19.25
C SER A 200 12.05 -20.73 -18.71
N VAL A 201 12.15 -21.91 -19.33
CA VAL A 201 11.48 -23.12 -18.86
C VAL A 201 12.43 -23.92 -17.98
N ASN A 202 12.07 -24.05 -16.72
CA ASN A 202 12.76 -24.92 -15.76
C ASN A 202 11.75 -25.94 -15.25
N ASN A 203 12.08 -27.24 -15.33
CA ASN A 203 11.19 -28.33 -14.91
C ASN A 203 9.78 -28.22 -15.50
N GLU A 204 9.68 -28.04 -16.82
CA GLU A 204 8.42 -27.87 -17.59
C GLU A 204 7.61 -26.61 -17.26
N LEU A 205 8.05 -25.80 -16.29
CA LEU A 205 7.39 -24.55 -15.92
C LEU A 205 8.08 -23.36 -16.58
N SER A 206 7.35 -22.67 -17.46
CA SER A 206 7.76 -21.37 -17.98
C SER A 206 7.58 -20.30 -16.91
N THR A 207 8.67 -19.59 -16.57
CA THR A 207 8.64 -18.50 -15.60
C THR A 207 9.31 -17.24 -16.14
N PRO A 208 8.75 -16.05 -15.90
CA PRO A 208 9.35 -14.81 -16.36
C PRO A 208 10.62 -14.54 -15.57
N LYS A 209 11.69 -14.19 -16.30
CA LYS A 209 13.02 -13.89 -15.78
C LYS A 209 13.37 -12.41 -15.94
N LEU A 210 12.96 -11.81 -17.06
CA LEU A 210 13.12 -10.39 -17.30
C LEU A 210 11.80 -9.74 -17.68
N PHE A 211 11.66 -8.48 -17.28
CA PHE A 211 10.58 -7.60 -17.71
C PHE A 211 11.20 -6.36 -18.32
N THR A 212 10.73 -5.96 -19.50
CA THR A 212 11.22 -4.77 -20.17
C THR A 212 10.07 -3.83 -20.50
N LEU A 213 10.16 -2.58 -20.07
CA LEU A 213 9.25 -1.52 -20.49
C LEU A 213 9.83 -0.80 -21.71
N LEU A 214 9.05 -0.76 -22.79
CA LEU A 214 9.47 -0.20 -24.08
C LEU A 214 8.90 1.21 -24.28
N PRO A 215 9.71 2.14 -24.84
CA PRO A 215 9.33 3.53 -25.01
C PRO A 215 8.42 3.79 -26.21
N ASP A 216 8.34 2.84 -27.15
CA ASP A 216 7.42 2.87 -28.28
C ASP A 216 7.18 1.43 -28.80
N LYS A 217 6.44 1.30 -29.91
CA LYS A 217 6.18 0.03 -30.62
C LYS A 217 6.92 -0.06 -31.96
N LYS A 218 7.83 0.87 -32.25
CA LYS A 218 8.49 0.98 -33.56
C LYS A 218 9.70 0.07 -33.60
N ARG A 219 9.68 -0.90 -34.51
CA ARG A 219 10.77 -1.87 -34.70
C ARG A 219 12.15 -1.20 -34.83
N SER A 220 12.25 -0.07 -35.53
CA SER A 220 13.51 0.67 -35.72
C SER A 220 14.12 1.24 -34.43
N ASN A 221 13.31 1.44 -33.39
CA ASN A 221 13.75 2.01 -32.11
C ASN A 221 13.94 0.94 -31.03
N ILE A 222 13.38 -0.25 -31.24
CA ILE A 222 13.43 -1.40 -30.32
C ILE A 222 14.62 -2.31 -30.65
N TYR A 223 14.89 -2.57 -31.93
CA TYR A 223 15.94 -3.50 -32.35
C TYR A 223 17.17 -2.74 -32.86
N ILE A 224 18.34 -3.08 -32.33
CA ILE A 224 19.61 -2.72 -32.95
C ILE A 224 19.81 -3.71 -34.10
N ASN A 225 19.88 -3.21 -35.33
CA ASN A 225 20.30 -4.04 -36.45
C ASN A 225 21.78 -4.36 -36.24
N PHE A 226 22.09 -5.63 -36.00
CA PHE A 226 23.45 -6.16 -35.98
C PHE A 226 23.89 -6.51 -37.40
#